data_AF-A0A059BFF7-F1
#
_entry.id   AF-A0A059BFF7-F1
#
_cell.length_a   1.000
_cell.length_b   1.000
_cell.length_c   1.000
_cell.angle_alpha   90.00
_cell.angle_beta   90.00
_cell.angle_gamma   90.00
#
_symmetry.space_group_name_H-M   'P 1'
#
loop_
_entity.id
_entity.type
_entity.pdbx_description
1 polymer ?
#
loop_
_entity_poly.entity_id
_entity_poly.type
_entity_poly.pdbx_seq_one_letter_code
_entity_poly.pdbx_strand_id
1 'polypeptide(L)'
;MATPVSAVALVLLSLLPLCPPLPLESLREATHVLSNSGFVSMSLTLNLISKTLMSPQVPSLTVFSPSDDSFARFGQRPLSLLQFHFSPHALSLDTLRSLPHGAKISTMNANHSLMVTTSPSDYQVQINGVKIVGSPVFNDGNLVVFGIEMFFDPEFQTLAPVQSPIPGLECVAPRYGGSEDLSGGNVFGEACGAMRSKGYSVMASFLGLQLMKPKGDNQMLTVFTPSEPETLGFVGARQLFVKMSQLDL
;
A
#
# COMPACT_ATOMS: atom_id res chain seq x y z
N MET A 1 12.64 49.97 -35.80
CA MET A 1 13.26 48.84 -36.53
C MET A 1 13.79 47.85 -35.50
N ALA A 2 12.94 46.95 -34.98
CA ALA A 2 13.38 45.90 -34.07
C ALA A 2 14.22 44.91 -34.87
N THR A 3 15.43 44.62 -34.41
CA THR A 3 16.37 43.77 -35.14
C THR A 3 15.87 42.32 -35.14
N PRO A 4 15.83 41.63 -36.30
CA PRO A 4 15.31 40.26 -36.41
C PRO A 4 16.09 39.25 -35.56
N VAL A 5 17.32 39.59 -35.18
CA VAL A 5 18.20 38.80 -34.30
C VAL A 5 17.59 38.61 -32.90
N SER A 6 16.88 39.61 -32.38
CA SER A 6 16.26 39.53 -31.05
C SER A 6 15.05 38.59 -31.01
N ALA A 7 14.24 38.59 -32.08
CA ALA A 7 13.10 37.69 -32.20
C ALA A 7 13.55 36.22 -32.38
N VAL A 8 14.58 35.98 -33.19
CA VAL A 8 15.16 34.64 -33.39
C VAL A 8 15.78 34.11 -32.10
N ALA A 9 16.47 34.96 -31.33
CA ALA A 9 17.05 34.57 -30.03
C ALA A 9 15.97 34.20 -29.00
N LEU A 10 14.85 34.92 -28.93
CA LEU A 10 13.72 34.62 -28.04
C LEU A 10 12.97 33.34 -28.45
N VAL A 11 12.84 33.10 -29.76
CA VAL A 11 12.28 31.85 -30.29
C VAL A 11 13.22 30.67 -29.99
N LEU A 12 14.53 30.84 -30.13
CA LEU A 12 15.50 29.81 -29.77
C LEU A 12 15.54 29.56 -28.25
N LEU A 13 15.39 30.59 -27.41
CA LEU A 13 15.34 30.45 -25.95
C LEU A 13 14.08 29.71 -25.47
N SER A 14 12.96 29.89 -26.16
CA SER A 14 11.70 29.17 -25.87
C SER A 14 11.69 27.73 -26.38
N LEU A 15 12.64 27.36 -27.25
CA LEU A 15 12.85 25.99 -27.72
C LEU A 15 13.87 25.21 -26.87
N LEU A 16 14.59 25.86 -25.95
CA LEU A 16 15.46 25.17 -25.00
C LEU A 16 14.59 24.42 -23.97
N PRO A 17 14.82 23.12 -23.73
CA PRO A 17 14.11 22.40 -22.69
C PRO A 17 14.38 23.10 -21.34
N LEU A 18 13.31 23.63 -20.73
CA LEU A 18 13.35 24.44 -19.51
C LEU A 18 13.90 23.68 -18.28
N CYS A 19 14.05 22.36 -18.39
CA CYS A 19 14.50 21.49 -17.32
C CYS A 19 15.54 20.50 -17.86
N PRO A 20 16.77 20.46 -17.29
CA PRO A 20 17.73 19.42 -17.61
C PRO A 20 17.18 18.05 -17.16
N PRO A 21 17.47 16.96 -17.90
CA PRO A 21 17.11 15.63 -17.47
C PRO A 21 17.91 15.22 -16.23
N LEU A 22 17.42 14.19 -15.51
CA LEU A 22 18.14 13.59 -14.40
C LEU A 22 19.59 13.25 -14.77
N PRO A 23 20.60 13.65 -13.96
CA PRO A 23 21.99 13.36 -14.27
C PRO A 23 22.29 11.85 -14.27
N LEU A 24 23.00 11.37 -15.29
CA LEU A 24 23.37 9.95 -15.39
C LEU A 24 24.25 9.49 -14.22
N GLU A 25 25.19 10.33 -13.78
CA GLU A 25 26.06 10.00 -12.64
C GLU A 25 25.27 9.86 -11.34
N SER A 26 24.25 10.69 -11.11
CA SER A 26 23.32 10.55 -9.99
C SER A 26 22.65 9.18 -9.99
N LEU A 27 22.13 8.76 -11.14
CA LEU A 27 21.48 7.45 -11.28
C LEU A 27 22.46 6.29 -11.07
N ARG A 28 23.67 6.41 -11.61
CA ARG A 28 24.73 5.40 -11.49
C ARG A 28 25.17 5.23 -10.04
N GLU A 29 25.43 6.33 -9.34
CA GLU A 29 25.83 6.30 -7.93
C GLU A 29 24.69 5.77 -7.06
N ALA A 30 23.45 6.20 -7.29
CA ALA A 30 22.29 5.69 -6.58
C ALA A 30 22.13 4.17 -6.75
N THR A 31 22.29 3.67 -7.98
CA THR A 31 22.25 2.23 -8.28
C THR A 31 23.33 1.46 -7.52
N HIS A 32 24.56 2.01 -7.48
CA HIS A 32 25.67 1.42 -6.74
C HIS A 32 25.42 1.41 -5.22
N VAL A 33 24.98 2.52 -4.64
CA VAL A 33 24.65 2.64 -3.21
C VAL A 33 23.52 1.71 -2.81
N LEU A 34 22.43 1.66 -3.60
CA LEU A 34 21.31 0.73 -3.38
C LEU A 34 21.77 -0.73 -3.34
N SER A 35 22.60 -1.14 -4.31
CA SER A 35 23.14 -2.50 -4.39
C SER A 35 23.97 -2.86 -3.15
N ASN A 36 24.79 -1.93 -2.66
CA ASN A 36 25.62 -2.15 -1.47
C ASN A 36 24.83 -2.06 -0.15
N SER A 37 23.62 -1.48 -0.19
CA SER A 37 22.79 -1.24 0.99
C SER A 37 21.66 -2.28 1.17
N GLY A 38 21.67 -3.38 0.41
CA GLY A 38 20.67 -4.45 0.51
C GLY A 38 19.35 -4.18 -0.24
N PHE A 39 19.40 -3.32 -1.26
CA PHE A 39 18.28 -3.02 -2.17
C PHE A 39 18.64 -3.39 -3.62
N VAL A 40 19.15 -4.61 -3.82
CA VAL A 40 19.66 -5.11 -5.10
C VAL A 40 18.54 -5.18 -6.15
N SER A 41 17.33 -5.57 -5.76
CA SER A 41 16.20 -5.68 -6.69
C SER A 41 15.81 -4.33 -7.28
N MET A 42 15.85 -3.27 -6.45
CA MET A 42 15.54 -1.92 -6.89
C MET A 42 16.71 -1.29 -7.66
N SER A 43 17.96 -1.60 -7.32
CA SER A 43 19.12 -1.14 -8.12
C SER A 43 19.07 -1.69 -9.55
N LEU A 44 18.74 -2.97 -9.72
CA LEU A 44 18.55 -3.57 -11.05
C LEU A 44 17.37 -2.95 -11.80
N THR A 45 16.30 -2.63 -11.08
CA THR A 45 15.13 -1.92 -11.66
C THR A 45 15.53 -0.55 -12.19
N LEU A 46 16.25 0.26 -11.41
CA LEU A 46 16.74 1.57 -11.84
C LEU A 46 17.64 1.48 -13.08
N ASN A 47 18.51 0.47 -13.15
CA ASN A 47 19.34 0.24 -14.32
C ASN A 47 18.51 -0.09 -15.57
N LEU A 48 17.47 -0.93 -15.42
CA LEU A 48 16.57 -1.33 -16.50
C LEU A 48 15.79 -0.14 -17.08
N ILE A 49 15.33 0.79 -16.22
CA ILE A 49 14.52 1.95 -16.65
C ILE A 49 15.34 3.23 -16.82
N SER A 50 16.66 3.17 -16.74
CA SER A 50 17.55 4.32 -16.82
C SER A 50 17.24 5.24 -18.01
N LYS A 51 17.00 4.67 -19.20
CA LYS A 51 16.64 5.42 -20.40
C LYS A 51 15.35 6.22 -20.26
N THR A 52 14.35 5.66 -19.57
CA THR A 52 13.08 6.34 -19.29
C THR A 52 13.26 7.44 -18.25
N LEU A 53 14.10 7.20 -17.23
CA LEU A 53 14.41 8.19 -16.18
C LEU A 53 15.25 9.36 -16.69
N MET A 54 16.05 9.15 -17.73
CA MET A 54 16.84 10.20 -18.39
C MET A 54 16.03 11.02 -19.43
N SER A 55 14.70 10.82 -19.49
CA SER A 55 13.84 11.66 -20.31
C SER A 55 13.85 13.10 -19.79
N PRO A 56 13.82 14.13 -20.66
CA PRO A 56 13.71 15.54 -20.24
C PRO A 56 12.48 15.84 -19.36
N GLN A 57 11.50 14.95 -19.33
CA GLN A 57 10.30 15.04 -18.49
C GLN A 57 10.56 14.71 -17.02
N VAL A 58 11.72 14.15 -16.68
CA VAL A 58 12.08 13.74 -15.32
C VAL A 58 13.38 14.46 -14.91
N PRO A 59 13.29 15.72 -14.44
CA PRO A 59 14.47 16.46 -13.98
C PRO A 59 14.97 16.01 -12.61
N SER A 60 14.09 15.39 -11.82
CA SER A 60 14.38 14.91 -10.47
C SER A 60 13.53 13.69 -10.14
N LEU A 61 13.95 12.90 -9.15
CA LEU A 61 13.33 11.60 -8.84
C LEU A 61 13.34 11.33 -7.34
N THR A 62 12.21 10.84 -6.82
CA THR A 62 12.18 10.14 -5.54
C THR A 62 11.85 8.67 -5.77
N VAL A 63 12.65 7.78 -5.19
CA VAL A 63 12.48 6.33 -5.25
C VAL A 63 12.08 5.82 -3.86
N PHE A 64 10.92 5.17 -3.76
CA PHE A 64 10.50 4.47 -2.56
C PHE A 64 10.80 2.98 -2.71
N SER A 65 11.98 2.56 -2.27
CA SER A 65 12.54 1.23 -2.50
C SER A 65 12.07 0.21 -1.46
N PRO A 66 11.26 -0.80 -1.83
CA PRO A 66 11.02 -1.96 -0.98
C PRO A 66 12.33 -2.71 -0.71
N SER A 67 12.45 -3.32 0.46
CA SER A 67 13.58 -4.18 0.80
C SER A 67 13.64 -5.43 -0.08
N ASP A 68 14.84 -6.00 -0.27
CA ASP A 68 14.99 -7.29 -0.97
C ASP A 68 14.20 -8.42 -0.27
N ASP A 69 13.99 -8.35 1.04
CA ASP A 69 13.07 -9.24 1.77
C ASP A 69 11.63 -9.15 1.26
N SER A 70 11.16 -7.96 0.89
CA SER A 70 9.84 -7.78 0.30
C SER A 70 9.77 -8.46 -1.08
N PHE A 71 10.80 -8.30 -1.91
CA PHE A 71 10.88 -8.99 -3.20
C PHE A 71 10.93 -10.51 -3.03
N ALA A 72 11.66 -11.02 -2.05
CA ALA A 72 11.74 -12.46 -1.76
C ALA A 72 10.39 -13.03 -1.30
N ARG A 73 9.63 -12.27 -0.49
CA ARG A 73 8.33 -12.70 0.06
C ARG A 73 7.19 -12.61 -0.95
N PHE A 74 7.15 -11.56 -1.76
CA PHE A 74 6.02 -11.26 -2.65
C PHE A 74 6.32 -11.50 -4.13
N GLY A 75 7.55 -11.90 -4.46
CA GLY A 75 8.01 -12.09 -5.82
C GLY A 75 8.27 -10.78 -6.57
N GLN A 76 8.73 -10.91 -7.81
CA GLN A 76 9.01 -9.78 -8.67
C GLN A 76 7.70 -9.20 -9.23
N ARG A 77 7.51 -7.89 -9.06
CA ARG A 77 6.36 -7.16 -9.62
C ARG A 77 6.63 -6.75 -11.07
N PRO A 78 5.59 -6.67 -11.94
CA PRO A 78 5.73 -6.11 -13.28
C PRO A 78 6.18 -4.64 -13.19
N LEU A 79 6.88 -4.18 -14.23
CA LEU A 79 7.50 -2.86 -14.23
C LEU A 79 6.47 -1.72 -14.06
N SER A 80 5.25 -1.88 -14.59
CA SER A 80 4.16 -0.92 -14.41
C SER A 80 3.81 -0.69 -12.94
N LEU A 81 3.85 -1.74 -12.10
CA LEU A 81 3.63 -1.60 -10.67
C LEU A 81 4.85 -1.03 -9.95
N LEU A 82 6.06 -1.33 -10.41
CA LEU A 82 7.28 -0.70 -9.88
C LEU A 82 7.32 0.79 -10.20
N GLN A 83 6.70 1.25 -11.29
CA GLN A 83 6.58 2.68 -11.60
C GLN A 83 5.79 3.47 -10.55
N PHE A 84 4.94 2.80 -9.78
CA PHE A 84 4.20 3.40 -8.67
C PHE A 84 5.13 3.78 -7.49
N HIS A 85 6.34 3.22 -7.44
CA HIS A 85 7.37 3.53 -6.44
C HIS A 85 8.25 4.71 -6.80
N PHE A 86 8.05 5.33 -7.95
CA PHE A 86 8.82 6.49 -8.41
C PHE A 86 7.95 7.74 -8.45
N SER A 87 8.42 8.83 -7.85
CA SER A 87 7.83 10.17 -7.99
C SER A 87 8.74 11.04 -8.85
N PRO A 88 8.23 11.76 -9.87
CA PRO A 88 9.03 12.61 -10.76
C PRO A 88 9.48 13.94 -10.12
N HIS A 89 9.56 13.98 -8.78
CA HIS A 89 10.00 15.10 -7.98
C HIS A 89 10.96 14.60 -6.90
N ALA A 90 12.07 15.29 -6.66
CA ALA A 90 12.92 15.06 -5.50
C ALA A 90 12.24 15.59 -4.22
N LEU A 91 11.89 14.68 -3.32
CA LEU A 91 11.21 14.96 -2.05
C LEU A 91 12.18 14.68 -0.91
N SER A 92 12.49 15.70 -0.12
CA SER A 92 13.28 15.49 1.10
C SER A 92 12.42 14.86 2.19
N LEU A 93 13.08 14.28 3.20
CA LEU A 93 12.37 13.72 4.35
C LEU A 93 11.56 14.79 5.10
N ASP A 94 12.08 16.02 5.17
CA ASP A 94 11.39 17.14 5.82
C ASP A 94 10.18 17.60 5.02
N THR A 95 10.29 17.63 3.68
CA THR A 95 9.13 17.86 2.81
C THR A 95 8.06 16.81 3.08
N LEU A 96 8.40 15.52 3.08
CA LEU A 96 7.45 14.44 3.34
C LEU A 96 6.81 14.53 4.73
N ARG A 97 7.56 14.94 5.76
CA ARG A 97 7.04 15.17 7.12
C ARG A 97 6.08 16.35 7.21
N SER A 98 6.31 17.38 6.41
CA SER A 98 5.47 18.59 6.40
C SER A 98 4.14 18.39 5.66
N LEU A 99 4.02 17.33 4.85
CA LEU A 99 2.78 17.05 4.12
C LEU A 99 1.67 16.62 5.08
N PRO A 100 0.46 17.18 4.96
CA PRO A 100 -0.67 16.77 5.78
C PRO A 100 -1.13 15.36 5.42
N HIS A 101 -1.79 14.68 6.37
CA HIS A 101 -2.49 13.43 6.10
C HIS A 101 -3.49 13.62 4.94
N GLY A 102 -3.50 12.69 3.99
CA GLY A 102 -4.30 12.73 2.77
C GLY A 102 -3.65 13.46 1.60
N ALA A 103 -2.49 14.09 1.78
CA ALA A 103 -1.76 14.73 0.69
C ALA A 103 -1.39 13.71 -0.40
N LYS A 104 -1.52 14.12 -1.67
CA LYS A 104 -1.22 13.26 -2.82
C LYS A 104 0.18 13.54 -3.35
N ILE A 105 0.95 12.48 -3.56
CA ILE A 105 2.26 12.50 -4.21
C ILE A 105 2.09 11.83 -5.58
N SER A 106 2.50 12.53 -6.64
CA SER A 106 2.43 12.00 -8.00
C SER A 106 3.42 10.86 -8.20
N THR A 107 3.09 9.91 -9.08
CA THR A 107 3.98 8.80 -9.44
C THR A 107 4.27 8.76 -10.92
N MET A 108 5.27 7.96 -11.33
CA MET A 108 5.56 7.67 -12.73
C MET A 108 4.57 6.66 -13.33
N ASN A 109 3.70 6.04 -12.53
CA ASN A 109 2.55 5.30 -13.03
C ASN A 109 1.39 6.29 -13.26
N ALA A 110 1.08 6.52 -14.54
CA ALA A 110 0.05 7.49 -14.93
C ALA A 110 -1.28 7.24 -14.22
N ASN A 111 -1.95 8.31 -13.81
CA ASN A 111 -3.23 8.33 -13.10
C ASN A 111 -3.21 7.75 -11.67
N HIS A 112 -2.05 7.31 -11.17
CA HIS A 112 -1.91 6.82 -9.81
C HIS A 112 -1.08 7.77 -8.95
N SER A 113 -1.57 8.05 -7.75
CA SER A 113 -0.91 8.88 -6.75
C SER A 113 -0.75 8.12 -5.46
N LEU A 114 0.35 8.34 -4.76
CA LEU A 114 0.51 7.92 -3.39
C LEU A 114 -0.18 8.92 -2.46
N MET A 115 -0.64 8.45 -1.31
CA MET A 115 -1.30 9.24 -0.28
C MET A 115 -0.46 9.22 0.98
N VAL A 116 -0.18 10.40 1.54
CA VAL A 116 0.44 10.52 2.86
C VAL A 116 -0.58 10.07 3.91
N THR A 117 -0.21 9.08 4.71
CA THR A 117 -1.07 8.49 5.75
C THR A 117 -0.46 8.62 7.14
N THR A 118 0.53 9.50 7.30
CA THR A 118 1.15 9.81 8.60
C THR A 118 0.09 10.38 9.56
N SER A 119 -0.10 9.74 10.72
CA SER A 119 -0.91 10.30 11.80
C SER A 119 -0.12 11.42 12.51
N PRO A 120 -0.79 12.45 13.08
CA PRO A 120 -0.12 13.46 13.91
C PRO A 120 0.67 12.87 15.10
N SER A 121 0.31 11.67 15.55
CA SER A 121 0.97 10.94 16.63
C SER A 121 2.19 10.13 16.17
N ASP A 122 2.39 9.97 14.86
CA ASP A 122 3.43 9.09 14.33
C ASP A 122 4.77 9.82 14.24
N TYR A 123 5.82 9.15 14.72
CA TYR A 123 7.19 9.65 14.58
C TYR A 123 7.79 9.38 13.20
N GLN A 124 7.20 8.47 12.44
CA GLN A 124 7.69 8.03 11.13
C GLN A 124 6.66 8.38 10.05
N VAL A 125 7.16 8.82 8.89
CA VAL A 125 6.31 9.11 7.73
C VAL A 125 5.71 7.81 7.20
N GLN A 126 4.41 7.84 6.94
CA GLN A 126 3.68 6.75 6.30
C GLN A 126 3.06 7.22 4.98
N ILE A 127 3.18 6.38 3.96
CA ILE A 127 2.62 6.61 2.63
C ILE A 127 1.87 5.34 2.24
N ASN A 128 0.60 5.47 1.86
CA ASN A 128 -0.30 4.33 1.60
C ASN A 128 -0.29 3.28 2.73
N GLY A 129 -0.17 3.72 3.99
CA GLY A 129 -0.06 2.83 5.15
C GLY A 129 1.27 2.09 5.28
N VAL A 130 2.27 2.38 4.43
CA VAL A 130 3.61 1.81 4.49
C VAL A 130 4.58 2.83 5.06
N LYS A 131 5.39 2.40 6.02
CA LYS A 131 6.39 3.27 6.68
C LYS A 131 7.64 3.47 5.83
N ILE A 132 8.17 4.67 5.87
CA ILE A 132 9.53 4.98 5.43
C ILE A 132 10.51 4.60 6.53
N VAL A 133 11.55 3.86 6.13
CA VAL A 133 12.58 3.34 7.03
C VAL A 133 13.74 4.32 7.13
N GLY A 134 13.93 4.90 8.31
CA GLY A 134 15.11 5.70 8.64
C GLY A 134 15.31 6.95 7.78
N SER A 135 16.58 7.31 7.55
CA SER A 135 16.99 8.37 6.63
C SER A 135 17.03 7.88 5.19
N PRO A 136 17.06 8.78 4.18
CA PRO A 136 17.30 8.37 2.80
C PRO A 136 18.55 7.48 2.69
N VAL A 137 18.46 6.43 1.88
CA VAL A 137 19.56 5.53 1.52
C VAL A 137 20.54 6.23 0.59
N PHE A 138 20.01 7.10 -0.28
CA PHE A 138 20.77 7.95 -1.18
C PHE A 138 20.07 9.30 -1.33
N ASN A 139 20.83 10.38 -1.39
CA ASN A 139 20.31 11.73 -1.65
C ASN A 139 21.44 12.62 -2.18
N ASP A 140 21.28 13.12 -3.41
CA ASP A 140 22.17 14.10 -4.01
C ASP A 140 21.47 15.41 -4.42
N GLY A 141 20.22 15.59 -3.97
CA GLY A 141 19.36 16.73 -4.30
C GLY A 141 18.52 16.55 -5.56
N ASN A 142 18.96 15.78 -6.55
CA ASN A 142 18.19 15.49 -7.78
C ASN A 142 17.50 14.13 -7.71
N LEU A 143 18.15 13.16 -7.05
CA LEU A 143 17.62 11.83 -6.81
C LEU A 143 17.67 11.53 -5.31
N VAL A 144 16.51 11.17 -4.76
CA VAL A 144 16.35 10.76 -3.36
C VAL A 144 15.82 9.34 -3.32
N VAL A 145 16.43 8.48 -2.52
CA VAL A 145 15.99 7.09 -2.32
C VAL A 145 15.64 6.86 -0.87
N PHE A 146 14.41 6.45 -0.61
CA PHE A 146 13.95 6.00 0.70
C PHE A 146 13.78 4.49 0.72
N GLY A 147 14.20 3.84 1.80
CA GLY A 147 13.77 2.48 2.09
C GLY A 147 12.33 2.49 2.60
N ILE A 148 11.52 1.52 2.20
CA ILE A 148 10.15 1.30 2.71
C ILE A 148 9.96 -0.14 3.16
N GLU A 149 9.04 -0.35 4.11
CA GLU A 149 8.83 -1.67 4.72
C GLU A 149 8.31 -2.72 3.73
N MET A 150 7.38 -2.35 2.84
CA MET A 150 6.74 -3.24 1.86
C MET A 150 6.35 -2.50 0.57
N PHE A 151 5.84 -3.23 -0.43
CA PHE A 151 5.29 -2.62 -1.64
C PHE A 151 4.07 -1.75 -1.35
N PHE A 152 3.89 -0.67 -2.13
CA PHE A 152 2.66 0.10 -2.10
C PHE A 152 1.55 -0.66 -2.82
N ASP A 153 0.33 -0.57 -2.30
CA ASP A 153 -0.86 -1.07 -2.96
C ASP A 153 -1.42 0.02 -3.89
N PRO A 154 -1.52 -0.21 -5.22
CA PRO A 154 -2.17 0.73 -6.15
C PRO A 154 -3.65 0.95 -5.83
N GLU A 155 -4.31 -0.05 -5.24
CA GLU A 155 -5.73 0.00 -4.84
C GLU A 155 -5.91 0.53 -3.42
N PHE A 156 -4.88 1.15 -2.85
CA PHE A 156 -4.94 1.68 -1.50
C PHE A 156 -6.08 2.69 -1.35
N GLN A 157 -7.04 2.34 -0.50
CA GLN A 157 -8.15 3.21 -0.11
C GLN A 157 -8.07 3.45 1.39
N THR A 158 -8.05 4.72 1.78
CA THR A 158 -8.38 5.07 3.16
C THR A 158 -9.87 4.86 3.34
N LEU A 159 -10.25 3.92 4.21
CA LEU A 159 -11.62 3.87 4.69
C LEU A 159 -11.94 5.26 5.25
N ALA A 160 -12.93 5.93 4.68
CA ALA A 160 -13.43 7.17 5.26
C ALA A 160 -13.73 6.89 6.74
N PRO A 161 -13.51 7.86 7.65
CA PRO A 161 -14.08 7.76 8.98
C PRO A 161 -15.56 7.44 8.78
N VAL A 162 -16.05 6.34 9.35
CA VAL A 162 -17.46 5.97 9.29
C VAL A 162 -18.23 7.23 9.70
N GLN A 163 -18.92 7.85 8.74
CA GLN A 163 -19.74 9.01 9.00
C GLN A 163 -20.89 8.54 9.87
N SER A 164 -20.73 8.72 11.18
CA SER A 164 -21.72 8.45 12.22
C SER A 164 -22.22 6.98 12.26
N PRO A 165 -22.70 6.50 13.42
CA PRO A 165 -23.48 5.27 13.45
C PRO A 165 -24.66 5.44 12.48
N ILE A 166 -24.82 4.53 11.52
CA ILE A 166 -26.05 4.44 10.74
C ILE A 166 -27.20 4.26 11.74
N PRO A 167 -28.14 5.21 11.89
CA PRO A 167 -29.27 5.03 12.79
C PRO A 167 -30.12 3.87 12.26
N GLY A 168 -30.07 2.72 12.94
CA GLY A 168 -30.77 1.50 12.53
C GLY A 168 -30.00 0.19 12.71
N LEU A 169 -28.69 0.24 12.99
CA LEU A 169 -27.94 -0.91 13.51
C LEU A 169 -28.02 -0.91 15.05
N GLU A 170 -29.21 -1.12 15.59
CA GLU A 170 -29.37 -1.43 17.01
C GLU A 170 -28.92 -2.88 17.25
N CYS A 171 -27.98 -3.07 18.16
CA CYS A 171 -27.71 -4.38 18.76
C CYS A 171 -28.92 -4.75 19.61
N VAL A 172 -29.91 -5.42 19.02
CA VAL A 172 -31.07 -5.93 19.76
C VAL A 172 -30.62 -7.15 20.55
N ALA A 173 -30.46 -6.97 21.88
CA ALA A 173 -30.32 -8.09 22.80
C ALA A 173 -31.65 -8.86 22.86
N PRO A 174 -31.68 -10.19 22.60
CA PRO A 174 -32.89 -10.98 22.80
C PRO A 174 -33.21 -11.06 24.31
N ARG A 175 -34.47 -10.83 24.69
CA ARG A 175 -34.95 -11.13 26.04
C ARG A 175 -35.27 -12.63 26.14
N TYR A 176 -34.69 -13.28 27.14
CA TYR A 176 -34.77 -14.73 27.37
C TYR A 176 -36.19 -15.23 27.67
N GLY A 177 -36.45 -16.45 27.24
CA GLY A 177 -37.54 -17.30 27.74
C GLY A 177 -37.49 -18.71 27.15
N GLY A 178 -36.95 -19.67 27.90
CA GLY A 178 -37.34 -21.09 27.78
C GLY A 178 -36.28 -22.10 27.35
N SER A 179 -35.94 -22.97 28.31
CA SER A 179 -35.56 -24.39 28.22
C SER A 179 -34.39 -24.84 27.33
N GLU A 180 -33.42 -25.44 28.01
CA GLU A 180 -32.30 -26.22 27.51
C GLU A 180 -32.77 -27.38 26.62
N ASP A 181 -32.00 -27.68 25.56
CA ASP A 181 -31.85 -29.07 25.11
C ASP A 181 -30.45 -29.32 24.55
N LEU A 182 -29.80 -30.35 25.09
CA LEU A 182 -28.43 -30.77 24.81
C LEU A 182 -28.42 -31.70 23.61
N SER A 183 -28.22 -31.17 22.40
CA SER A 183 -27.92 -31.98 21.22
C SER A 183 -26.63 -31.52 20.56
N GLY A 184 -25.64 -32.42 20.53
CA GLY A 184 -24.28 -32.20 20.04
C GLY A 184 -24.20 -31.96 18.54
N GLY A 185 -24.72 -30.83 18.08
CA GLY A 185 -24.45 -30.26 16.77
C GLY A 185 -23.24 -29.32 16.82
N ASN A 186 -22.58 -29.14 15.69
CA ASN A 186 -21.64 -28.04 15.51
C ASN A 186 -22.35 -26.71 15.83
N VAL A 187 -21.86 -25.97 16.81
CA VAL A 187 -22.47 -24.70 17.29
C VAL A 187 -22.63 -23.69 16.15
N PHE A 188 -21.86 -23.85 15.07
CA PHE A 188 -21.89 -23.00 13.89
C PHE A 188 -22.55 -23.65 12.66
N GLY A 189 -23.32 -24.73 12.81
CA GLY A 189 -23.87 -25.49 11.69
C GLY A 189 -24.69 -24.64 10.70
N GLU A 190 -25.56 -23.79 11.22
CA GLU A 190 -26.39 -22.88 10.41
C GLU A 190 -25.54 -21.83 9.69
N ALA A 191 -24.59 -21.21 10.39
CA ALA A 191 -23.65 -20.24 9.81
C ALA A 191 -22.78 -20.88 8.72
N CYS A 192 -22.33 -22.13 8.93
CA CYS A 192 -21.59 -22.91 7.94
C CYS A 192 -22.44 -23.20 6.70
N GLY A 193 -23.72 -23.52 6.87
CA GLY A 193 -24.66 -23.72 5.77
C GLY A 193 -24.88 -22.44 4.95
N ALA A 194 -25.10 -21.31 5.63
CA ALA A 194 -25.26 -20.00 4.99
C ALA A 194 -23.99 -19.55 4.25
N MET A 195 -22.80 -19.80 4.80
CA MET A 195 -21.54 -19.51 4.13
C MET A 195 -21.34 -20.38 2.88
N ARG A 196 -21.65 -21.68 2.95
CA ARG A 196 -21.57 -22.58 1.79
C ARG A 196 -22.54 -22.19 0.68
N SER A 197 -23.77 -21.79 1.02
CA SER A 197 -24.75 -21.34 0.02
C SER A 197 -24.37 -20.03 -0.66
N LYS A 198 -23.44 -19.27 -0.05
CA LYS A 198 -22.87 -18.03 -0.60
C LYS A 198 -21.47 -18.22 -1.22
N GLY A 199 -20.98 -19.45 -1.32
CA GLY A 199 -19.69 -19.76 -1.96
C GLY A 199 -18.47 -19.65 -1.05
N TYR A 200 -18.63 -19.54 0.27
CA TYR A 200 -17.53 -19.44 1.24
C TYR A 200 -17.23 -20.80 1.90
N SER A 201 -16.96 -21.83 1.09
CA SER A 201 -16.85 -23.22 1.57
C SER A 201 -15.60 -23.49 2.41
N VAL A 202 -14.48 -22.80 2.13
CA VAL A 202 -13.24 -22.94 2.90
C VAL A 202 -13.41 -22.36 4.29
N MET A 203 -13.99 -21.15 4.38
CA MET A 203 -14.23 -20.49 5.66
C MET A 203 -15.31 -21.19 6.48
N ALA A 204 -16.35 -21.74 5.83
CA ALA A 204 -17.34 -22.58 6.49
C ALA A 204 -16.71 -23.85 7.10
N SER A 205 -15.76 -24.45 6.41
CA SER A 205 -15.06 -25.63 6.92
C SER A 205 -14.15 -25.27 8.10
N PHE A 206 -13.45 -24.13 8.02
CA PHE A 206 -12.63 -23.63 9.13
C PHE A 206 -13.46 -23.28 10.37
N LEU A 207 -14.62 -22.64 10.20
CA LEU A 207 -15.53 -22.31 11.30
C LEU A 207 -16.12 -23.58 11.92
N GLY A 208 -16.50 -24.56 11.10
CA GLY A 208 -17.01 -25.85 11.57
C GLY A 208 -16.00 -26.67 12.36
N LEU A 209 -14.70 -26.45 12.15
CA LEU A 209 -13.61 -27.07 12.91
C LEU A 209 -13.27 -26.34 14.22
N GLN A 210 -13.86 -25.17 14.49
CA GLN A 210 -13.65 -24.48 15.76
C GLN A 210 -14.30 -25.29 16.88
N LEU A 211 -13.47 -25.99 17.65
CA LEU A 211 -13.88 -26.84 18.77
C LEU A 211 -14.24 -26.04 20.03
N MET A 212 -14.02 -24.72 20.02
CA MET A 212 -14.31 -23.85 21.15
C MET A 212 -15.74 -23.35 21.08
N LYS A 213 -16.58 -23.84 22.01
CA LYS A 213 -17.85 -23.20 22.33
C LYS A 213 -17.51 -21.83 22.98
N PRO A 214 -18.03 -20.71 22.47
CA PRO A 214 -17.85 -19.41 23.10
C PRO A 214 -18.25 -19.52 24.57
N LYS A 215 -17.34 -19.19 25.49
CA LYS A 215 -17.57 -19.36 26.93
C LYS A 215 -18.23 -18.10 27.46
N GLY A 216 -19.54 -18.18 27.72
CA GLY A 216 -20.37 -17.11 28.26
C GLY A 216 -21.61 -16.92 27.40
N ASP A 217 -22.76 -16.75 28.05
CA ASP A 217 -24.09 -16.77 27.41
C ASP A 217 -24.34 -15.63 26.40
N ASN A 218 -23.37 -14.73 26.19
CA ASN A 218 -23.51 -13.48 25.44
C ASN A 218 -22.37 -13.21 24.43
N GLN A 219 -21.64 -14.22 23.93
CA GLN A 219 -20.54 -13.98 23.00
C GLN A 219 -21.01 -14.03 21.53
N MET A 220 -21.21 -12.85 20.93
CA MET A 220 -21.48 -12.70 19.51
C MET A 220 -20.18 -12.79 18.71
N LEU A 221 -20.16 -13.59 17.65
CA LEU A 221 -19.02 -13.75 16.75
C LEU A 221 -19.36 -13.20 15.36
N THR A 222 -18.63 -12.18 14.94
CA THR A 222 -18.68 -11.69 13.55
C THR A 222 -17.55 -12.33 12.76
N VAL A 223 -17.89 -13.07 11.69
CA VAL A 223 -16.92 -13.73 10.82
C VAL A 223 -16.80 -12.95 9.52
N PHE A 224 -15.58 -12.48 9.20
CA PHE A 224 -15.28 -11.87 7.92
C PHE A 224 -14.75 -12.94 6.96
N THR A 225 -15.48 -13.20 5.88
CA THR A 225 -15.10 -14.17 4.86
C THR A 225 -14.45 -13.44 3.67
N PRO A 226 -13.22 -13.79 3.27
CA PRO A 226 -12.65 -13.24 2.03
C PRO A 226 -13.49 -13.71 0.83
N SER A 227 -13.58 -12.89 -0.23
CA SER A 227 -14.16 -13.33 -1.50
C SER A 227 -13.33 -14.50 -2.04
N GLU A 228 -13.94 -15.68 -2.17
CA GLU A 228 -13.26 -16.83 -2.80
C GLU A 228 -13.06 -16.48 -4.29
N PRO A 229 -11.82 -16.48 -4.80
CA PRO A 229 -11.59 -16.32 -6.22
C PRO A 229 -12.14 -17.54 -6.94
N GLU A 230 -13.09 -17.33 -7.85
CA GLU A 230 -13.54 -18.34 -8.81
C GLU A 230 -12.39 -18.66 -9.76
N THR A 231 -11.41 -19.46 -9.32
CA THR A 231 -10.53 -20.38 -10.10
C THR A 231 -9.26 -20.73 -9.32
N LEU A 232 -9.18 -22.01 -8.97
CA LEU A 232 -8.01 -22.89 -8.88
C LEU A 232 -6.63 -22.30 -8.46
N GLY A 233 -6.20 -22.69 -7.26
CA GLY A 233 -4.81 -23.13 -7.03
C GLY A 233 -3.84 -22.12 -6.45
N PHE A 234 -4.02 -21.70 -5.20
CA PHE A 234 -2.88 -21.30 -4.36
C PHE A 234 -3.07 -21.78 -2.92
N VAL A 235 -2.40 -22.88 -2.60
CA VAL A 235 -2.10 -23.29 -1.21
C VAL A 235 -0.97 -22.38 -0.74
N GLY A 236 -1.33 -21.33 -0.02
CA GLY A 236 -0.40 -20.44 0.65
C GLY A 236 -1.16 -19.72 1.73
N ALA A 237 -1.09 -20.24 2.95
CA ALA A 237 -1.77 -19.74 4.14
C ALA A 237 -1.61 -18.22 4.26
N ARG A 238 -2.63 -17.48 3.82
CA ARG A 238 -2.78 -16.06 4.14
C ARG A 238 -3.53 -15.98 5.45
N GLN A 239 -2.90 -15.26 6.37
CA GLN A 239 -3.28 -15.08 7.75
C GLN A 239 -4.78 -14.80 7.91
N LEU A 240 -5.50 -15.82 8.39
CA LEU A 240 -6.89 -15.71 8.81
C LEU A 240 -6.91 -14.97 10.16
N PHE A 241 -7.16 -13.67 10.12
CA PHE A 241 -7.42 -12.90 11.34
C PHE A 241 -8.89 -13.11 11.75
N VAL A 242 -9.13 -14.02 12.70
CA VAL A 242 -10.35 -13.98 13.51
C VAL A 242 -10.08 -13.01 14.66
N LYS A 243 -10.61 -11.79 14.58
CA LYS A 243 -10.55 -10.85 15.70
C LYS A 243 -11.72 -11.14 16.64
N MET A 244 -11.47 -11.88 17.71
CA MET A 244 -12.40 -11.93 18.85
C MET A 244 -12.22 -10.63 19.64
N SER A 245 -13.15 -9.68 19.49
CA SER A 245 -13.21 -8.54 20.39
C SER A 245 -13.95 -8.96 21.67
N GLN A 246 -13.22 -9.15 22.76
CA GLN A 246 -13.74 -8.92 24.11
C GLN A 246 -13.86 -7.40 24.27
N LEU A 247 -15.08 -6.90 24.44
CA LEU A 247 -15.32 -5.55 24.91
C LEU A 247 -15.62 -5.68 26.39
N ASP A 248 -14.59 -5.56 27.22
CA ASP A 248 -14.79 -5.23 28.64
C ASP A 248 -15.24 -3.76 28.70
N LEU A 249 -16.40 -3.53 29.32
CA LEU A 249 -16.92 -2.19 29.63
C LEU A 249 -16.04 -1.47 30.65
#